data_AF-A0A7S0BUP6-F1
#
_entry.id   AF-A0A7S0BUP6-F1
#
_cell.length_a   1.000
_cell.length_b   1.000
_cell.length_c   1.000
_cell.angle_alpha   90.00
_cell.angle_beta   90.00
_cell.angle_gamma   90.00
#
_symmetry.space_group_name_H-M   'P 1'
#
loop_
_entity.id
_entity.type
_entity.pdbx_description
1 polymer ?
#
loop_
_entity_poly.entity_id
_entity_poly.type
_entity_poly.pdbx_seq_one_letter_code
_entity_poly.pdbx_strand_id
1 'polypeptide(L)'
;GSIFFALQTIVDKPEHMFEILGGVFPKMAGFFISFLITKTLAGLPIVLINMKPFLKMLLIRMKMNEEDGYKKTKAAFDAEMFPFGRVYANLILVLVICFTYACISPLLLPFGYLYFWGALLVYKRQALYMYIPIYES
;
A
#
# COMPACT_ATOMS: atom_id res chain seq x y z
N GLY A 1 -17.77 12.67 3.62
CA GLY A 1 -18.73 12.57 4.74
C GLY A 1 -18.51 13.70 5.75
N SER A 2 -17.61 13.51 6.71
CA SER A 2 -17.38 14.47 7.81
C SER A 2 -16.75 15.80 7.41
N ILE A 3 -15.82 15.82 6.44
CA ILE A 3 -15.14 17.06 6.00
C ILE A 3 -16.11 18.03 5.33
N PHE A 4 -17.03 17.51 4.51
CA PHE A 4 -18.01 18.34 3.80
C PHE A 4 -19.01 18.97 4.77
N PHE A 5 -19.47 18.20 5.76
CA PHE A 5 -20.29 18.72 6.86
C PHE A 5 -19.53 19.73 7.73
N ALA A 6 -18.26 19.48 8.05
CA ALA A 6 -17.42 20.41 8.80
C ALA A 6 -17.21 21.72 8.03
N LEU A 7 -16.94 21.67 6.73
CA LEU A 7 -16.80 22.85 5.87
C LEU A 7 -18.08 23.69 5.83
N GLN A 8 -19.25 23.05 5.69
CA GLN A 8 -20.52 23.75 5.68
C GLN A 8 -20.80 24.42 7.04
N THR A 9 -20.48 23.74 8.15
CA THR A 9 -20.66 24.28 9.51
C THR A 9 -19.69 25.43 9.83
N ILE A 10 -18.46 25.39 9.29
CA ILE A 10 -17.43 26.43 9.47
C ILE A 10 -17.78 27.70 8.66
N VAL A 11 -18.35 27.53 7.46
CA VAL A 11 -18.83 28.66 6.63
C VAL A 11 -20.00 29.37 7.32
N ASP A 12 -20.89 28.62 7.97
CA ASP A 12 -22.05 29.18 8.67
C ASP A 12 -21.71 29.80 10.05
N LYS A 13 -20.65 29.37 10.73
CA LYS A 13 -20.21 29.91 12.04
C LYS A 13 -18.67 29.92 12.20
N PRO A 14 -17.99 31.04 11.90
CA PRO A 14 -16.53 31.12 11.95
C PRO A 14 -15.94 31.18 13.38
N GLU A 15 -16.75 31.51 14.39
CA GLU A 15 -16.30 31.76 15.77
C GLU A 15 -15.81 30.47 16.49
N HIS A 16 -16.32 29.30 16.09
CA HIS A 16 -15.97 28.00 16.68
C HIS A 16 -15.07 27.15 15.76
N MET A 17 -14.41 27.76 14.78
CA MET A 17 -13.63 27.03 13.78
C MET A 17 -12.53 26.14 14.41
N PHE A 18 -11.85 26.63 15.45
CA PHE A 18 -10.81 25.87 16.15
C PHE A 18 -11.35 24.68 16.96
N GLU A 19 -12.52 24.80 17.60
CA GLU A 19 -13.18 23.70 18.32
C GLU A 19 -13.69 22.62 17.35
N ILE A 20 -14.28 23.03 16.23
CA ILE A 20 -14.78 22.11 15.21
C ILE A 20 -13.60 21.37 14.56
N LEU A 21 -12.51 22.06 14.20
CA LEU A 21 -11.29 21.41 13.69
C LEU A 21 -10.72 20.43 14.72
N GLY A 22 -10.63 20.85 15.99
CA GLY A 22 -10.19 20.02 17.11
C GLY A 22 -10.96 18.71 17.25
N GLY A 23 -12.29 18.73 17.05
CA GLY A 23 -13.14 17.54 17.08
C GLY A 23 -13.03 16.64 15.84
N VAL A 24 -12.59 17.18 14.69
CA VAL A 24 -12.47 16.43 13.43
C VAL A 24 -11.14 15.67 13.35
N PHE A 25 -10.05 16.18 13.94
CA PHE A 25 -8.74 15.52 13.92
C PHE A 25 -8.74 14.08 14.49
N PRO A 26 -9.35 13.79 15.66
CA PRO A 26 -9.46 12.42 16.18
C PRO A 26 -10.26 11.51 15.25
N LYS A 27 -11.31 12.05 14.63
CA LYS A 27 -12.17 11.30 13.69
C LYS A 27 -11.42 10.92 12.42
N MET A 28 -10.49 11.77 11.97
CA MET A 28 -9.57 11.46 10.86
C MET A 28 -8.55 10.40 11.23
N ALA A 29 -8.00 10.44 12.45
CA ALA A 29 -7.06 9.41 12.91
C ALA A 29 -7.67 8.00 12.85
N GLY A 30 -8.93 7.84 13.26
CA GLY A 30 -9.67 6.58 13.13
C GLY A 30 -9.78 6.08 11.68
N PHE A 31 -10.06 6.99 10.74
CA PHE A 31 -10.08 6.66 9.30
C PHE A 31 -8.71 6.21 8.80
N PHE A 32 -7.62 6.89 9.19
CA PHE A 32 -6.26 6.50 8.81
C PHE A 32 -5.87 5.14 9.37
N ILE A 33 -6.31 4.79 10.59
CA ILE A 33 -6.10 3.46 11.16
C ILE A 33 -6.81 2.40 10.30
N SER A 34 -8.09 2.58 9.98
CA SER A 34 -8.81 1.63 9.12
C SER A 34 -8.18 1.53 7.73
N PHE A 35 -7.78 2.65 7.13
CA PHE A 35 -7.06 2.68 5.86
C PHE A 35 -5.73 1.91 5.93
N LEU A 36 -4.97 2.10 7.01
CA LEU A 36 -3.70 1.42 7.22
C LEU A 36 -3.91 -0.08 7.40
N ILE A 37 -4.92 -0.50 8.18
CA ILE A 37 -5.30 -1.92 8.32
C ILE A 37 -5.69 -2.50 6.97
N THR A 38 -6.50 -1.81 6.17
CA THR A 38 -6.86 -2.28 4.82
C THR A 38 -5.65 -2.37 3.90
N LYS A 39 -4.73 -1.39 3.95
CA LYS A 39 -3.47 -1.44 3.19
C LYS A 39 -2.57 -2.58 3.63
N THR A 40 -2.50 -2.88 4.91
CA THR A 40 -1.74 -4.01 5.47
C THR A 40 -2.38 -5.34 5.08
N LEU A 41 -3.69 -5.50 5.31
CA LEU A 41 -4.37 -6.76 5.11
C LEU A 41 -4.65 -7.09 3.64
N ALA A 42 -4.96 -6.10 2.81
CA ALA A 42 -5.27 -6.31 1.39
C ALA A 42 -4.09 -5.94 0.48
N GLY A 43 -3.39 -4.85 0.77
CA GLY A 43 -2.30 -4.35 -0.08
C GLY A 43 -1.06 -5.26 -0.08
N LEU A 44 -0.62 -5.73 1.09
CA LEU A 44 0.54 -6.64 1.19
C LEU A 44 0.32 -7.98 0.47
N PRO A 45 -0.79 -8.72 0.65
CA PRO A 45 -0.97 -9.99 -0.05
C PRO A 45 -1.18 -9.82 -1.56
N ILE A 46 -1.83 -8.74 -2.00
CA ILE A 46 -1.96 -8.44 -3.45
C ILE A 46 -0.58 -8.20 -4.08
N VAL A 47 0.31 -7.52 -3.35
CA VAL A 47 1.71 -7.34 -3.78
C VAL A 47 2.45 -8.67 -3.73
N LEU A 48 2.27 -9.50 -2.68
CA LEU A 48 2.91 -10.81 -2.54
C LEU A 48 2.56 -11.76 -3.70
N ILE A 49 1.29 -11.81 -4.11
CA ILE A 49 0.83 -12.63 -5.24
C ILE A 49 1.41 -12.13 -6.57
N ASN A 50 1.93 -10.90 -6.61
CA ASN A 50 2.34 -10.21 -7.83
C ASN A 50 1.24 -10.35 -8.90
N MET A 51 0.18 -9.57 -8.73
CA MET A 51 -1.01 -9.64 -9.58
C MET A 51 -0.72 -9.55 -11.10
N LYS A 52 0.35 -8.85 -11.50
CA LYS A 52 0.73 -8.69 -12.91
C LYS A 52 1.21 -10.00 -13.58
N PRO A 53 2.25 -10.68 -13.07
CA PRO A 53 2.71 -11.94 -13.67
C PRO A 53 1.69 -13.07 -13.48
N PHE A 54 0.94 -13.09 -12.37
CA PHE A 54 -0.15 -14.04 -12.18
C PHE A 54 -1.24 -13.88 -13.26
N LEU A 55 -1.65 -12.65 -13.57
CA LEU A 55 -2.65 -12.37 -14.61
C LEU A 55 -2.11 -12.69 -16.02
N LYS A 56 -0.83 -12.37 -16.30
CA LYS A 56 -0.18 -12.76 -17.57
C LYS A 56 -0.13 -14.28 -17.73
N MET A 57 0.24 -15.02 -16.68
CA MET A 57 0.23 -16.48 -16.69
C MET A 57 -1.16 -17.03 -17.00
N LEU A 58 -2.19 -16.50 -16.34
CA LEU A 58 -3.58 -16.96 -16.53
C LEU A 58 -4.05 -16.69 -17.97
N LEU A 59 -3.75 -15.51 -18.53
CA LEU A 59 -4.05 -15.18 -19.92
C LEU A 59 -3.29 -16.06 -20.93
N ILE A 60 -2.02 -16.35 -20.71
CA ILE A 60 -1.22 -17.22 -21.59
C ILE A 60 -1.77 -18.64 -21.56
N ARG A 61 -2.09 -19.15 -20.37
CA ARG A 61 -2.62 -20.51 -20.16
C ARG A 61 -4.03 -20.71 -20.75
N MET A 62 -4.85 -19.65 -20.81
CA MET A 62 -6.15 -19.70 -21.48
C MET A 62 -6.06 -19.63 -23.01
N LYS A 63 -4.96 -19.10 -23.57
CA LYS A 63 -4.89 -18.72 -25.00
C LYS A 63 -3.88 -19.54 -25.82
N MET A 64 -2.99 -20.33 -25.20
CA MET A 64 -1.97 -21.12 -25.90
C MET A 64 -1.92 -22.58 -25.40
N ASN A 65 -1.54 -23.50 -26.29
CA ASN A 65 -1.26 -24.91 -25.97
C ASN A 65 -0.10 -25.05 -24.96
N GLU A 66 -0.13 -26.13 -24.17
CA GLU A 66 0.69 -26.30 -22.95
C GLU A 66 2.21 -26.17 -23.19
N GLU A 67 2.74 -26.61 -24.33
CA GLU A 67 4.19 -26.61 -24.60
C GLU A 67 4.78 -25.22 -24.88
N ASP A 68 4.11 -24.38 -25.68
CA ASP A 68 4.54 -23.01 -25.95
C ASP A 68 4.15 -22.04 -24.83
N GLY A 69 3.05 -22.33 -24.14
CA GLY A 69 2.61 -21.59 -22.97
C GLY A 69 3.66 -21.64 -21.86
N TYR A 70 4.21 -22.81 -21.56
CA TYR A 70 5.21 -22.97 -20.48
C TYR A 70 6.49 -22.14 -20.72
N LYS A 71 7.03 -22.18 -21.94
CA LYS A 71 8.25 -21.41 -22.31
C LYS A 71 8.04 -19.90 -22.21
N LYS A 72 6.90 -19.39 -22.69
CA LYS A 72 6.58 -17.95 -22.62
C LYS A 72 6.23 -17.49 -21.22
N THR A 73 5.61 -18.34 -20.40
CA THR A 73 5.37 -18.01 -19.00
C THR A 73 6.68 -17.87 -18.24
N LYS A 74 7.62 -18.81 -18.42
CA LYS A 74 8.94 -18.77 -17.78
C LYS A 74 9.72 -17.51 -18.15
N ALA A 75 9.75 -17.16 -19.44
CA ALA A 75 10.37 -15.91 -19.92
C ALA A 75 9.68 -14.64 -19.39
N ALA A 76 8.36 -14.67 -19.17
CA ALA A 76 7.62 -13.54 -18.62
C ALA A 76 7.87 -13.33 -17.11
N PHE A 77 8.21 -14.39 -16.37
CA PHE A 77 8.62 -14.31 -14.97
C PHE A 77 10.06 -13.81 -14.82
N ASP A 78 10.97 -14.22 -15.71
CA ASP A 78 12.40 -13.85 -15.64
C ASP A 78 12.68 -12.38 -16.02
N ALA A 79 11.80 -11.72 -16.77
CA ALA A 79 12.07 -10.39 -17.33
C ALA A 79 11.46 -9.21 -16.54
N GLU A 80 10.80 -9.44 -15.40
CA GLU A 80 10.05 -8.36 -14.76
C GLU A 80 10.92 -7.52 -13.80
N MET A 81 11.22 -6.31 -14.26
CA MET A 81 11.94 -5.28 -13.51
C MET A 81 11.24 -4.91 -12.20
N PHE A 82 11.99 -4.79 -11.10
CA PHE A 82 11.43 -4.35 -9.82
C PHE A 82 10.88 -2.93 -9.95
N PRO A 83 9.59 -2.69 -9.68
CA PRO A 83 9.00 -1.35 -9.77
C PRO A 83 9.38 -0.52 -8.53
N PHE A 84 10.65 -0.13 -8.42
CA PHE A 84 11.22 0.65 -7.31
C PHE A 84 10.34 1.86 -6.96
N GLY A 85 9.98 2.69 -7.95
CA GLY A 85 9.22 3.93 -7.69
C GLY A 85 7.86 3.69 -7.02
N ARG A 86 7.11 2.67 -7.43
CA ARG A 86 5.76 2.42 -6.87
C ARG A 86 5.83 1.81 -5.47
N VAL A 87 6.78 0.89 -5.26
CA VAL A 87 6.99 0.23 -3.97
C VAL A 87 7.43 1.26 -2.92
N TYR A 88 8.47 2.04 -3.23
CA TYR A 88 8.99 3.05 -2.32
C TYR A 88 7.97 4.15 -2.02
N ALA A 89 7.21 4.62 -3.02
CA ALA A 89 6.17 5.63 -2.79
C ALA A 89 5.10 5.17 -1.79
N ASN A 90 4.66 3.91 -1.84
CA ASN A 90 3.69 3.38 -0.87
C ASN A 90 4.29 3.25 0.53
N LEU A 91 5.53 2.77 0.64
CA LEU A 91 6.25 2.66 1.91
C LEU A 91 6.42 4.03 2.58
N ILE A 92 6.87 5.03 1.82
CA ILE A 92 7.07 6.40 2.29
C ILE A 92 5.74 7.03 2.70
N LEU A 93 4.66 6.80 1.93
CA LEU A 93 3.32 7.30 2.28
C LEU A 93 2.87 6.77 3.66
N VAL A 94 3.01 5.46 3.89
CA VAL A 94 2.66 4.87 5.18
C VAL A 94 3.56 5.38 6.30
N LEU A 95 4.86 5.56 6.03
CA LEU A 95 5.81 6.15 6.97
C LEU A 95 5.39 7.55 7.39
N VAL A 96 5.07 8.42 6.43
CA VAL A 96 4.65 9.81 6.69
C VAL A 96 3.36 9.85 7.51
N ILE A 97 2.37 9.00 7.20
CA ILE A 97 1.14 8.92 8.00
C ILE A 97 1.44 8.49 9.43
N CYS A 98 2.29 7.47 9.62
CA CYS A 98 2.67 6.99 10.95
C CYS A 98 3.36 8.09 11.76
N PHE A 99 4.34 8.80 11.18
CA PHE A 99 5.05 9.86 11.87
C PHE A 99 4.17 11.07 12.18
N THR A 100 3.32 11.49 11.24
CA THR A 100 2.45 12.67 11.42
C THR A 100 1.40 12.43 12.49
N TYR A 101 0.83 11.23 12.56
CA TYR A 101 -0.21 10.88 13.52
C TYR A 101 0.31 10.22 14.81
N ALA A 102 1.60 9.91 14.92
CA ALA A 102 2.19 9.35 16.15
C ALA A 102 1.93 10.21 17.38
N CYS A 103 1.98 11.54 17.24
CA CYS A 103 1.74 12.48 18.33
C CYS A 103 0.26 12.56 18.76
N ILE A 104 -0.67 12.29 17.83
CA ILE A 104 -2.12 12.44 18.07
C ILE A 104 -2.72 11.11 18.53
N SER A 105 -2.26 10.00 17.97
CA SER A 105 -2.75 8.66 18.29
C SER A 105 -1.57 7.68 18.33
N PRO A 106 -1.03 7.36 19.52
CA PRO A 106 0.09 6.44 19.66
C PRO A 106 -0.29 5.00 19.24
N LEU A 107 -1.58 4.69 19.13
CA LEU A 107 -2.09 3.43 18.61
C LEU A 107 -1.67 3.17 17.15
N LEU A 108 -1.36 4.20 16.37
CA LEU A 108 -0.95 4.05 14.96
C LEU A 108 0.45 3.44 14.81
N LEU A 109 1.32 3.60 15.81
CA LEU A 109 2.69 3.05 15.82
C LEU A 109 2.74 1.52 15.75
N PRO A 110 2.07 0.75 16.63
CA PRO A 110 2.13 -0.71 16.57
C PRO A 110 1.52 -1.27 15.27
N PHE A 111 0.46 -0.65 14.73
CA PHE A 111 -0.09 -1.04 13.43
C PHE A 111 0.86 -0.71 12.27
N GLY A 112 1.50 0.46 12.31
CA GLY A 112 2.53 0.83 11.34
C GLY A 112 3.73 -0.11 11.39
N TYR A 113 4.19 -0.48 12.58
CA TYR A 113 5.26 -1.46 12.76
C TYR A 113 4.89 -2.82 12.15
N LEU A 114 3.67 -3.31 12.39
CA LEU A 114 3.19 -4.56 11.79
C LEU A 114 3.18 -4.49 10.26
N TYR A 115 2.81 -3.35 9.68
CA TYR A 115 2.89 -3.12 8.24
C TYR A 115 4.32 -3.21 7.71
N PHE A 116 5.27 -2.51 8.34
CA PHE A 116 6.67 -2.53 7.91
C PHE A 116 7.29 -3.92 8.07
N TRP A 117 6.95 -4.64 9.14
CA TRP A 117 7.41 -6.00 9.37
C TRP A 117 6.92 -6.96 8.27
N GLY A 118 5.62 -6.90 7.94
CA GLY A 118 5.06 -7.67 6.83
C GLY A 118 5.66 -7.28 5.48
N ALA A 119 5.82 -5.97 5.23
CA ALA A 119 6.44 -5.44 4.02
C ALA A 119 7.86 -5.96 3.84
N LEU A 120 8.69 -5.96 4.88
CA LEU A 120 10.06 -6.46 4.84
C LEU A 120 10.11 -7.93 4.44
N LEU A 121 9.21 -8.76 5.00
CA LEU A 121 9.14 -10.18 4.67
C LEU A 121 8.75 -10.39 3.19
N VAL A 122 7.74 -9.66 2.71
CA VAL A 122 7.28 -9.73 1.31
C VAL A 122 8.39 -9.29 0.36
N TYR A 123 9.01 -8.13 0.60
CA TYR A 123 10.06 -7.60 -0.27
C TYR A 123 11.31 -8.46 -0.27
N LYS A 124 11.68 -9.05 0.87
CA LYS A 124 12.79 -10.00 0.94
C LYS A 124 12.52 -11.25 0.08
N ARG A 125 11.31 -11.80 0.12
CA ARG A 125 10.93 -12.95 -0.72
C ARG A 125 10.92 -12.56 -2.20
N GLN A 126 10.33 -11.42 -2.52
CA GLN A 126 10.28 -10.89 -3.88
C GLN A 126 11.67 -10.69 -4.47
N ALA A 127 12.57 -10.04 -3.74
CA ALA A 127 13.94 -9.79 -4.18
C ALA A 127 14.74 -11.08 -4.47
N LEU A 128 14.51 -12.16 -3.71
CA LEU A 128 15.23 -13.42 -3.86
C LEU A 128 14.74 -14.30 -5.01
N TYR A 129 13.43 -14.29 -5.31
CA TYR A 129 12.83 -15.27 -6.22
C TYR A 129 12.36 -14.69 -7.55
N MET A 130 12.16 -13.37 -7.65
CA MET A 130 11.52 -12.79 -8.84
C MET A 130 12.38 -11.73 -9.54
N TYR A 131 13.33 -11.09 -8.86
CA TYR A 131 14.05 -9.95 -9.42
C TYR A 131 15.49 -10.30 -9.76
N ILE A 132 15.85 -10.08 -11.02
CA ILE A 132 17.24 -10.08 -11.48
C ILE A 132 17.80 -8.67 -11.24
N PRO A 133 18.91 -8.51 -10.51
CA PRO A 133 19.53 -7.20 -10.33
C PRO A 133 20.02 -6.70 -11.69
N ILE A 134 19.44 -5.60 -12.16
CA ILE A 134 19.86 -4.91 -13.40
C ILE A 134 20.93 -3.85 -13.09
N TYR A 135 21.13 -3.57 -11.80
CA TYR A 135 22.04 -2.54 -11.29
C TYR A 135 22.86 -3.15 -10.15
N GLU A 136 24.17 -3.20 -10.33
CA GLU A 136 25.13 -3.34 -9.24
C GLU A 136 25.50 -1.92 -8.80
N SER A 137 25.00 -1.47 -7.67
CA SER A 137 25.44 -0.22 -7.03
C SER A 137 25.74 -0.47 -5.58
#